data_AF-A0A3D2WYS1-F1
#
_entry.id   AF-A0A3D2WYS1-F1
#
_cell.length_a   1.000
_cell.length_b   1.000
_cell.length_c   1.000
_cell.angle_alpha   90.00
_cell.angle_beta   90.00
_cell.angle_gamma   90.00
#
_symmetry.space_group_name_H-M   'P 1'
#
loop_
_entity.id
_entity.type
_entity.pdbx_description
1 polymer ?
#
loop_
_entity_poly.entity_id
_entity_poly.type
_entity_poly.pdbx_seq_one_letter_code
_entity_poly.pdbx_strand_id
1 'polypeptide(L)'
;MPTNLVKTDKDEKLWQKAKAIARKQYKVSEDSDRFYAIVMGIYKKMSKSIFETGNLKLGNTRFLIKGRKLHYKTEVQGLPISVENRKGSIRRSKDSKGEWQTKMTAPYGYIRQTLGTDGDQVDCFVGKDKDSQWVYIIHIKDPKTGKYDEDKTFLGFNTFKDAMKVFKQNYDDWGKYYQGFDVMGIEKFKQKIKNKGKKLRKSHVKGHLRATKTGKVVN
;
A
#
# COMPACT_ATOMS: atom_id res chain seq x y z
N MET A 1 -9.60 1.80 22.08
CA MET A 1 -10.27 1.84 20.76
C MET A 1 -10.11 3.25 20.18
N PRO A 2 -9.93 3.43 18.86
CA PRO A 2 -9.84 4.76 18.27
C PRO A 2 -11.18 5.50 18.35
N THR A 3 -11.26 6.46 19.26
CA THR A 3 -12.45 7.29 19.55
C THR A 3 -12.89 8.16 18.36
N ASN A 4 -11.97 8.44 17.44
CA ASN A 4 -12.28 9.17 16.20
C ASN A 4 -12.97 8.33 15.12
N LEU A 5 -12.92 6.99 15.23
CA LEU A 5 -13.44 6.04 14.22
C LEU A 5 -14.64 5.24 14.71
N VAL A 6 -14.80 5.05 16.01
CA VAL A 6 -15.92 4.36 16.61
C VAL A 6 -16.74 5.38 17.38
N LYS A 7 -17.90 5.74 16.83
CA LYS A 7 -18.73 6.83 17.34
C LYS A 7 -20.14 6.38 17.74
N THR A 8 -20.55 5.21 17.25
CA THR A 8 -21.89 4.66 17.46
C THR A 8 -21.80 3.25 18.04
N ASP A 9 -22.89 2.78 18.66
CA ASP A 9 -22.98 1.40 19.14
C ASP A 9 -22.79 0.37 18.02
N LYS A 10 -23.16 0.75 16.79
CA LYS A 10 -22.94 -0.07 15.60
C LYS A 10 -21.45 -0.18 15.27
N ASP A 11 -20.72 0.92 15.36
CA ASP A 11 -19.27 0.95 15.15
C ASP A 11 -18.54 0.14 16.23
N GLU A 12 -18.99 0.21 17.48
CA GLU A 12 -18.43 -0.56 18.60
C GLU A 12 -18.62 -2.07 18.35
N LYS A 13 -19.82 -2.48 17.95
CA LYS A 13 -20.10 -3.88 17.60
C LYS A 13 -19.22 -4.37 16.45
N LEU A 14 -18.98 -3.53 15.44
CA LEU A 14 -18.08 -3.85 14.33
C LEU A 14 -16.62 -3.94 14.77
N TRP A 15 -16.21 -3.05 15.67
CA TRP A 15 -14.87 -3.04 16.24
C TRP A 15 -14.59 -4.31 17.06
N GLN A 16 -15.50 -4.69 17.95
CA GLN A 16 -15.38 -5.94 18.72
C GLN A 16 -15.38 -7.18 17.82
N LYS A 17 -16.17 -7.17 16.74
CA LYS A 17 -16.17 -8.25 15.75
C LYS A 17 -14.84 -8.32 14.99
N ALA A 18 -14.25 -7.18 14.63
CA ALA A 18 -12.92 -7.13 14.02
C ALA A 18 -11.83 -7.66 14.97
N LYS A 19 -11.91 -7.35 16.28
CA LYS A 19 -11.05 -7.94 17.31
C LYS A 19 -11.18 -9.46 17.38
N ALA A 20 -12.41 -9.98 17.41
CA ALA A 20 -12.65 -11.43 17.44
C ALA A 20 -12.06 -12.15 16.21
N ILE A 21 -12.23 -11.56 15.02
CA ILE A 21 -11.66 -12.09 13.77
C ILE A 21 -10.12 -12.05 13.83
N ALA A 22 -9.53 -10.95 14.32
CA ALA A 22 -8.09 -10.80 14.46
C ALA A 22 -7.50 -11.92 15.35
N ARG A 23 -8.08 -12.15 16.53
CA ARG A 23 -7.67 -13.23 17.45
C ARG A 23 -7.76 -14.60 16.79
N LYS A 24 -8.91 -14.90 16.18
CA LYS A 24 -9.20 -16.22 15.59
C LYS A 24 -8.35 -16.53 14.36
N GLN A 25 -8.21 -15.59 13.44
CA GLN A 25 -7.57 -15.83 12.15
C GLN A 25 -6.05 -15.67 12.19
N TYR A 26 -5.53 -14.78 13.04
CA TYR A 26 -4.12 -14.38 13.00
C TYR A 26 -3.31 -14.77 14.24
N LYS A 27 -3.96 -15.34 15.27
CA LYS A 27 -3.32 -15.80 16.51
C LYS A 27 -2.39 -14.72 17.12
N VAL A 28 -2.82 -13.47 17.08
CA VAL A 28 -2.10 -12.31 17.61
C VAL A 28 -2.70 -11.87 18.96
N SER A 29 -1.84 -11.46 19.89
CA SER A 29 -2.24 -10.96 21.20
C SER A 29 -2.61 -9.47 21.18
N GLU A 30 -3.59 -9.10 22.00
CA GLU A 30 -4.20 -7.75 22.01
C GLU A 30 -3.28 -6.65 22.52
N ASP A 31 -2.22 -7.00 23.24
CA ASP A 31 -1.16 -6.10 23.68
C ASP A 31 -0.20 -5.66 22.55
N SER A 32 -0.31 -6.23 21.35
CA SER A 32 0.59 -5.90 20.24
C SER A 32 0.06 -4.82 19.31
N ASP A 33 0.92 -3.88 18.89
CA ASP A 33 0.61 -2.92 17.82
C ASP A 33 0.13 -3.62 16.54
N ARG A 34 0.67 -4.82 16.30
CA ARG A 34 0.27 -5.69 15.21
C ARG A 34 -1.21 -6.07 15.32
N PHE A 35 -1.71 -6.42 16.50
CA PHE A 35 -3.12 -6.74 16.70
C PHE A 35 -4.03 -5.58 16.30
N TYR A 36 -3.76 -4.38 16.82
CA TYR A 36 -4.61 -3.23 16.50
C TYR A 36 -4.52 -2.81 15.03
N ALA A 37 -3.37 -2.98 14.36
CA ALA A 37 -3.27 -2.78 12.92
C ALA A 37 -4.16 -3.76 12.14
N ILE A 38 -4.18 -5.04 12.54
CA ILE A 38 -5.02 -6.09 11.94
C ILE A 38 -6.51 -5.76 12.15
N VAL A 39 -6.89 -5.41 13.38
CA VAL A 39 -8.25 -5.03 13.75
C VAL A 39 -8.72 -3.82 12.92
N MET A 40 -7.87 -2.81 12.76
CA MET A 40 -8.16 -1.64 11.94
C MET A 40 -8.44 -2.00 10.48
N GLY A 41 -7.62 -2.87 9.88
CA GLY A 41 -7.81 -3.32 8.50
C GLY A 41 -9.13 -4.08 8.32
N ILE A 42 -9.43 -5.01 9.24
CA ILE A 42 -10.69 -5.77 9.23
C ILE A 42 -11.89 -4.83 9.42
N TYR A 43 -11.82 -3.92 10.40
CA TYR A 43 -12.86 -2.95 10.69
C TYR A 43 -13.19 -2.06 9.48
N LYS A 44 -12.16 -1.51 8.82
CA LYS A 44 -12.34 -0.68 7.62
C LYS A 44 -13.00 -1.46 6.47
N LYS A 45 -12.54 -2.69 6.21
CA LYS A 45 -13.12 -3.57 5.16
C LYS A 45 -14.59 -3.88 5.46
N MET A 46 -14.93 -4.18 6.72
CA MET A 46 -16.32 -4.41 7.14
C MET A 46 -17.17 -3.15 7.04
N SER A 47 -16.69 -2.01 7.54
CA SER A 47 -17.39 -0.73 7.50
C SER A 47 -17.71 -0.28 6.07
N LYS A 48 -16.74 -0.40 5.16
CA LYS A 48 -16.92 -0.10 3.72
C LYS A 48 -17.97 -1.00 3.08
N SER A 49 -17.93 -2.31 3.35
CA SER A 49 -18.91 -3.27 2.83
C SER A 49 -20.34 -2.93 3.27
N ILE A 50 -20.55 -2.57 4.54
CA ILE A 50 -21.89 -2.19 5.04
C ILE A 50 -22.42 -0.96 4.31
N PHE A 51 -21.56 0.03 4.11
CA PHE A 51 -21.94 1.27 3.46
C PHE A 51 -22.33 1.06 2.00
N GLU A 52 -21.68 0.12 1.31
CA GLU A 52 -21.93 -0.18 -0.10
C GLU A 52 -23.15 -1.10 -0.34
N THR A 53 -23.45 -2.05 0.56
CA THR A 53 -24.49 -3.07 0.31
C THR A 53 -25.72 -2.99 1.21
N GLY A 54 -25.76 -2.07 2.18
CA GLY A 54 -26.87 -1.92 3.14
C GLY A 54 -27.07 -3.08 4.12
N ASN A 55 -26.46 -4.25 3.86
CA ASN A 55 -26.48 -5.43 4.72
C ASN A 55 -25.16 -6.23 4.62
N LEU A 56 -24.70 -6.75 5.77
CA LEU A 56 -23.45 -7.49 5.89
C LEU A 56 -23.67 -9.00 5.63
N LYS A 57 -23.56 -9.48 4.40
CA LYS A 57 -23.53 -10.94 4.10
C LYS A 57 -22.11 -11.46 4.20
N LEU A 58 -21.67 -11.74 5.43
CA LEU A 58 -20.30 -12.13 5.77
C LEU A 58 -20.09 -13.66 5.79
N GLY A 59 -20.52 -14.37 4.74
CA GLY A 59 -20.22 -15.81 4.61
C GLY A 59 -18.72 -16.02 4.40
N ASN A 60 -18.09 -16.87 5.22
CA ASN A 60 -16.69 -17.36 5.11
C ASN A 60 -15.65 -16.35 4.58
N THR A 61 -15.77 -15.07 4.93
CA THR A 61 -14.88 -14.04 4.42
C THR A 61 -13.56 -14.12 5.17
N ARG A 62 -12.55 -14.75 4.55
CA ARG A 62 -11.16 -14.64 4.98
C ARG A 62 -10.73 -13.20 4.72
N PHE A 63 -10.56 -12.42 5.78
CA PHE A 63 -9.77 -11.20 5.68
C PHE A 63 -8.36 -11.71 5.39
N LEU A 64 -7.78 -11.36 4.26
CA LEU A 64 -6.42 -11.73 3.89
C LEU A 64 -5.51 -10.58 4.28
N ILE A 65 -4.78 -10.74 5.38
CA ILE A 65 -3.47 -10.12 5.50
C ILE A 65 -2.56 -11.09 4.81
N LYS A 66 -1.97 -10.66 3.69
CA LYS A 66 -1.14 -11.49 2.82
C LYS A 66 0.02 -12.09 3.63
N GLY A 67 -0.19 -13.27 4.20
CA GLY A 67 0.85 -14.11 4.79
C GLY A 67 1.61 -14.85 3.69
N ARG A 68 2.09 -14.12 2.68
CA ARG A 68 2.89 -14.73 1.61
C ARG A 68 4.27 -15.03 2.18
N LYS A 69 4.84 -16.18 1.82
CA LYS A 69 6.22 -16.53 2.19
C LYS A 69 7.13 -15.40 1.73
N LEU A 70 7.74 -14.72 2.70
CA LEU A 70 8.70 -13.66 2.40
C LEU A 70 9.89 -14.28 1.67
N HIS A 71 10.33 -13.63 0.59
CA HIS A 71 11.56 -14.02 -0.08
C HIS A 71 12.77 -13.56 0.73
N TYR A 72 12.77 -12.31 1.22
CA TYR A 72 13.79 -11.78 2.11
C TYR A 72 13.34 -10.49 2.80
N LYS A 73 14.15 -9.98 3.73
CA LYS A 73 13.97 -8.67 4.38
C LYS A 73 15.09 -7.74 3.91
N THR A 74 14.77 -6.46 3.75
CA THR A 74 15.75 -5.43 3.42
C THR A 74 15.39 -4.13 4.13
N GLU A 75 16.20 -3.12 3.91
CA GLU A 75 16.00 -1.76 4.40
C GLU A 75 16.31 -0.76 3.28
N VAL A 76 15.66 0.40 3.32
CA VAL A 76 16.04 1.58 2.55
C VAL A 76 16.06 2.76 3.52
N GLN A 77 17.26 3.28 3.83
CA GLN A 77 17.44 4.44 4.73
C GLN A 77 16.62 4.35 6.02
N GLY A 78 16.74 3.26 6.79
CA GLY A 78 15.98 3.08 8.04
C GLY A 78 14.52 2.66 7.87
N LEU A 79 14.01 2.49 6.64
CA LEU A 79 12.68 1.94 6.39
C LEU A 79 12.73 0.40 6.30
N PRO A 80 12.17 -0.31 7.29
CA PRO A 80 12.22 -1.77 7.31
C PRO A 80 11.25 -2.36 6.28
N ILE A 81 11.75 -3.12 5.29
CA ILE A 81 10.94 -3.66 4.19
C ILE A 81 10.93 -5.19 4.22
N SER A 82 9.75 -5.78 4.04
CA SER A 82 9.61 -7.22 3.80
C SER A 82 9.32 -7.44 2.33
N VAL A 83 10.18 -8.19 1.64
CA VAL A 83 10.04 -8.46 0.20
C VAL A 83 9.29 -9.77 0.01
N GLU A 84 8.11 -9.67 -0.58
CA GLU A 84 7.26 -10.82 -0.92
C GLU A 84 7.65 -11.41 -2.28
N ASN A 85 8.11 -10.57 -3.22
CA ASN A 85 8.55 -11.03 -4.53
C ASN A 85 9.90 -10.40 -4.87
N ARG A 86 10.91 -11.24 -5.07
CA ARG A 86 12.26 -10.82 -5.48
C ARG A 86 12.27 -10.52 -6.97
N LYS A 87 13.21 -9.68 -7.43
CA LYS A 87 13.43 -9.48 -8.87
C LYS A 87 13.63 -10.84 -9.58
N GLY A 88 12.99 -11.00 -10.73
CA GLY A 88 13.00 -12.21 -11.54
C GLY A 88 12.02 -13.30 -11.10
N SER A 89 11.42 -13.20 -9.89
CA SER A 89 10.41 -14.17 -9.45
C SER A 89 9.07 -13.94 -10.13
N ILE A 90 8.24 -14.98 -10.15
CA ILE A 90 6.86 -14.91 -10.65
C ILE A 90 5.94 -14.58 -9.48
N ARG A 91 5.30 -13.41 -9.52
CA ARG A 91 4.19 -13.06 -8.64
C ARG A 91 2.91 -13.61 -9.24
N ARG A 92 2.10 -14.28 -8.43
CA ARG A 92 0.77 -14.80 -8.81
C ARG A 92 -0.30 -14.21 -7.92
N SER A 93 -1.48 -13.97 -8.48
CA SER A 93 -2.68 -13.62 -7.71
C SER A 93 -3.93 -14.04 -8.48
N LYS A 94 -5.08 -13.94 -7.85
CA LYS A 94 -6.38 -14.18 -8.46
C LYS A 94 -7.21 -12.91 -8.43
N ASP A 95 -7.89 -12.59 -9.54
CA ASP A 95 -8.88 -11.52 -9.64
C ASP A 95 -10.23 -12.07 -10.14
N SER A 96 -11.18 -11.19 -10.50
CA SER A 96 -12.50 -11.60 -11.00
C SER A 96 -12.47 -12.32 -12.36
N LYS A 97 -11.35 -12.24 -13.10
CA LYS A 97 -11.16 -12.83 -14.43
C LYS A 97 -10.34 -14.13 -14.39
N GLY A 98 -9.68 -14.43 -13.28
CA GLY A 98 -8.93 -15.67 -13.11
C GLY A 98 -7.61 -15.46 -12.38
N GLU A 99 -6.71 -16.42 -12.52
CA GLU A 99 -5.35 -16.29 -12.02
C GLU A 99 -4.50 -15.48 -13.00
N TRP A 100 -3.74 -14.52 -12.49
CA TRP A 100 -2.75 -13.80 -13.26
C TRP A 100 -1.36 -14.01 -12.67
N GLN A 101 -0.35 -13.88 -13.53
CA GLN A 101 1.05 -13.94 -13.13
C GLN A 101 1.89 -12.87 -13.82
N THR A 102 2.89 -12.36 -13.11
CA THR A 102 3.81 -11.34 -13.62
C THR A 102 5.23 -11.69 -13.18
N LYS A 103 6.19 -11.60 -14.11
CA LYS A 103 7.62 -11.71 -13.80
C LYS A 103 8.11 -10.38 -13.25
N MET A 104 8.50 -10.36 -11.99
CA MET A 104 8.86 -9.13 -11.29
C MET A 104 10.16 -8.54 -11.82
N THR A 105 10.16 -7.27 -12.23
CA THR A 105 11.39 -6.59 -12.72
C THR A 105 12.17 -5.85 -11.63
N ALA A 106 11.54 -5.68 -10.46
CA ALA A 106 12.15 -5.16 -9.25
C ALA A 106 11.59 -5.92 -8.02
N PRO A 107 12.33 -5.94 -6.89
CA PRO A 107 11.79 -6.41 -5.61
C PRO A 107 10.52 -5.63 -5.23
N TYR A 108 9.52 -6.36 -4.76
CA TYR A 108 8.23 -5.84 -4.33
C TYR A 108 7.83 -6.44 -2.99
N GLY A 109 7.21 -5.61 -2.17
CA GLY A 109 6.63 -6.01 -0.89
C GLY A 109 6.08 -4.79 -0.18
N TYR A 110 6.33 -4.69 1.11
CA TYR A 110 5.70 -3.67 1.95
C TYR A 110 6.64 -3.13 3.03
N ILE A 111 6.38 -1.88 3.42
CA ILE A 111 7.09 -1.22 4.52
C ILE A 111 6.47 -1.67 5.85
N ARG A 112 7.25 -2.37 6.68
CA ARG A 112 6.80 -2.86 7.98
C ARG A 112 6.39 -1.71 8.89
N GLN A 113 5.44 -1.98 9.79
CA GLN A 113 4.95 -1.02 10.80
C GLN A 113 4.32 0.26 10.20
N THR A 114 3.76 0.15 8.99
CA THR A 114 3.01 1.25 8.34
C THR A 114 1.56 0.86 8.13
N LEU A 115 0.70 1.84 7.82
CA LEU A 115 -0.68 1.59 7.40
C LEU A 115 -0.96 2.41 6.13
N GLY A 116 -1.11 1.70 5.01
CA GLY A 116 -1.52 2.20 3.72
C GLY A 116 -2.98 2.67 3.69
N THR A 117 -3.37 3.24 2.55
CA THR A 117 -4.68 3.87 2.34
C THR A 117 -5.84 2.86 2.34
N ASP A 118 -5.56 1.61 2.00
CA ASP A 118 -6.46 0.45 1.99
C ASP A 118 -6.58 -0.28 3.34
N GLY A 119 -5.75 0.11 4.33
CA GLY A 119 -5.68 -0.53 5.64
C GLY A 119 -4.72 -1.71 5.74
N ASP A 120 -3.97 -2.02 4.68
CA ASP A 120 -2.83 -2.94 4.70
C ASP A 120 -1.51 -2.13 4.85
N GLN A 121 -0.33 -2.75 4.80
CA GLN A 121 0.95 -2.00 4.90
C GLN A 121 1.25 -1.24 3.60
N VAL A 122 2.04 -0.17 3.66
CA VAL A 122 2.37 0.62 2.46
C VAL A 122 3.18 -0.24 1.49
N ASP A 123 2.60 -0.53 0.33
CA ASP A 123 3.24 -1.29 -0.73
C ASP A 123 4.40 -0.52 -1.35
N CYS A 124 5.50 -1.22 -1.60
CA CYS A 124 6.70 -0.64 -2.18
C CYS A 124 7.43 -1.54 -3.18
N PHE A 125 7.97 -0.90 -4.23
CA PHE A 125 9.06 -1.41 -5.04
C PHE A 125 10.40 -0.85 -4.55
N VAL A 126 11.44 -1.67 -4.63
CA VAL A 126 12.78 -1.32 -4.14
C VAL A 126 13.77 -1.27 -5.30
N GLY A 127 14.28 -0.09 -5.61
CA GLY A 127 15.33 0.13 -6.59
C GLY A 127 16.73 -0.16 -6.03
N LYS A 128 17.74 0.02 -6.88
CA LYS A 128 19.14 -0.30 -6.56
C LYS A 128 19.83 0.77 -5.72
N ASP A 129 19.45 2.04 -5.89
CA ASP A 129 20.08 3.17 -5.21
C ASP A 129 19.44 3.36 -3.84
N LYS A 130 20.00 2.73 -2.81
CA LYS A 130 19.41 2.77 -1.47
C LYS A 130 19.46 4.16 -0.82
N ASP A 131 20.31 5.04 -1.32
CA ASP A 131 20.57 6.37 -0.74
C ASP A 131 19.79 7.49 -1.45
N SER A 132 18.98 7.14 -2.48
CA SER A 132 18.11 8.10 -3.15
C SER A 132 17.23 8.86 -2.14
N GLN A 133 17.35 10.18 -2.16
CA GLN A 133 16.61 11.07 -1.27
C GLN A 133 15.14 11.23 -1.68
N TRP A 134 14.74 10.68 -2.82
CA TRP A 134 13.40 10.84 -3.39
C TRP A 134 12.57 9.57 -3.29
N VAL A 135 11.29 9.76 -2.96
CA VAL A 135 10.26 8.73 -2.97
C VAL A 135 9.24 9.09 -4.03
N TYR A 136 8.98 8.15 -4.95
CA TYR A 136 7.94 8.30 -5.95
C TYR A 136 6.74 7.46 -5.57
N ILE A 137 5.56 8.06 -5.63
CA ILE A 137 4.30 7.41 -5.26
C ILE A 137 3.41 7.42 -6.48
N ILE A 138 3.05 6.26 -7.01
CA ILE A 138 2.12 6.15 -8.12
C ILE A 138 0.75 5.80 -7.55
N HIS A 139 -0.23 6.66 -7.84
CA HIS A 139 -1.63 6.44 -7.48
C HIS A 139 -2.28 5.59 -8.55
N ILE A 140 -2.91 4.49 -8.12
CA ILE A 140 -3.70 3.65 -9.00
C ILE A 140 -5.19 3.76 -8.72
N LYS A 141 -5.98 3.56 -9.77
CA LYS A 141 -7.44 3.53 -9.76
C LYS A 141 -7.94 2.14 -10.12
N ASP A 142 -9.14 1.84 -9.65
CA ASP A 142 -9.89 0.68 -10.11
C ASP A 142 -10.29 0.91 -11.58
N PRO A 143 -9.95 -0.01 -12.50
CA PRO A 143 -10.17 0.18 -13.93
C PRO A 143 -11.66 0.09 -14.34
N LYS A 144 -12.53 -0.47 -13.49
CA LYS A 144 -13.99 -0.56 -13.74
C LYS A 144 -14.70 0.71 -13.27
N THR A 145 -14.34 1.22 -12.08
CA THR A 145 -15.04 2.35 -11.45
C THR A 145 -14.35 3.70 -11.65
N GLY A 146 -13.07 3.70 -12.05
CA GLY A 146 -12.23 4.89 -12.16
C GLY A 146 -11.88 5.55 -10.81
N LYS A 147 -12.37 5.00 -9.69
CA LYS A 147 -12.11 5.53 -8.35
C LYS A 147 -10.70 5.17 -7.90
N TYR A 148 -10.13 6.04 -7.08
CA TYR A 148 -8.85 5.79 -6.41
C TYR A 148 -8.90 4.45 -5.65
N ASP A 149 -7.88 3.63 -5.86
CA ASP A 149 -7.75 2.29 -5.28
C ASP A 149 -6.59 2.25 -4.27
N GLU A 150 -5.35 2.43 -4.74
CA GLU A 150 -4.16 2.19 -3.94
C GLU A 150 -2.98 3.10 -4.31
N ASP A 151 -1.97 3.18 -3.43
CA ASP A 151 -0.68 3.80 -3.70
C ASP A 151 0.42 2.75 -3.84
N LYS A 152 1.27 2.89 -4.86
CA LYS A 152 2.52 2.12 -5.01
C LYS A 152 3.72 3.02 -4.78
N THR A 153 4.47 2.75 -3.72
CA THR A 153 5.68 3.50 -3.37
C THR A 153 6.88 2.94 -4.11
N PHE A 154 7.78 3.79 -4.57
CA PHE A 154 9.02 3.42 -5.24
C PHE A 154 10.16 4.06 -4.45
N LEU A 155 10.91 3.21 -3.75
CA LEU A 155 12.04 3.58 -2.91
C LEU A 155 13.33 3.18 -3.60
N GLY A 156 14.33 4.05 -3.55
CA GLY A 156 15.66 3.77 -4.08
C GLY A 156 15.81 3.81 -5.60
N PHE A 157 15.05 4.72 -6.22
CA PHE A 157 15.13 5.04 -7.64
C PHE A 157 15.69 6.46 -7.81
N ASN A 158 16.52 6.66 -8.84
CA ASN A 158 17.18 7.95 -9.07
C ASN A 158 16.22 8.96 -9.71
N THR A 159 15.28 8.47 -10.52
CA THR A 159 14.33 9.31 -11.26
C THR A 159 12.92 8.73 -11.25
N PHE A 160 11.92 9.60 -11.40
CA PHE A 160 10.53 9.18 -11.64
C PHE A 160 10.39 8.32 -12.90
N LYS A 161 11.21 8.60 -13.93
CA LYS A 161 11.21 7.82 -15.18
C LYS A 161 11.57 6.36 -14.92
N ASP A 162 12.53 6.09 -14.03
CA ASP A 162 12.93 4.73 -13.67
C ASP A 162 11.85 4.02 -12.83
N ALA A 163 11.26 4.73 -11.87
CA ALA A 163 10.13 4.23 -11.09
C ALA A 163 8.92 3.89 -12.00
N MET A 164 8.57 4.79 -12.92
CA MET A 164 7.49 4.59 -13.87
C MET A 164 7.80 3.45 -14.86
N LYS A 165 9.06 3.28 -15.28
CA LYS A 165 9.47 2.14 -16.10
C LYS A 165 9.22 0.82 -15.38
N VAL A 166 9.59 0.72 -14.10
CA VAL A 166 9.30 -0.47 -13.30
C VAL A 166 7.80 -0.68 -13.15
N PHE A 167 7.01 0.37 -12.86
CA PHE A 167 5.56 0.25 -12.79
C PHE A 167 4.97 -0.33 -14.08
N LYS A 168 5.30 0.24 -15.24
CA LYS A 168 4.82 -0.25 -16.55
C LYS A 168 5.22 -1.69 -16.85
N GLN A 169 6.39 -2.13 -16.39
CA GLN A 169 6.87 -3.49 -16.60
C GLN A 169 6.20 -4.54 -15.68
N ASN A 170 5.57 -4.11 -14.58
CA ASN A 170 4.92 -5.02 -13.64
C ASN A 170 3.37 -4.95 -13.73
N TYR A 171 2.84 -4.23 -14.73
CA TYR A 171 1.40 -4.09 -14.99
C TYR A 171 1.15 -4.08 -16.50
N ASP A 172 0.57 -5.16 -17.04
CA ASP A 172 0.36 -5.31 -18.49
C ASP A 172 -0.49 -4.17 -19.09
N ASP A 173 -1.59 -3.82 -18.42
CA ASP A 173 -2.51 -2.74 -18.79
C ASP A 173 -2.31 -1.50 -17.90
N TRP A 174 -1.06 -1.13 -17.60
CA TRP A 174 -0.73 -0.08 -16.61
C TRP A 174 -1.54 1.22 -16.77
N GLY A 175 -1.90 1.62 -18.00
CA GLY A 175 -2.67 2.83 -18.28
C GLY A 175 -4.09 2.81 -17.73
N LYS A 176 -4.73 1.64 -17.62
CA LYS A 176 -6.06 1.49 -17.00
C LYS A 176 -6.00 1.71 -15.48
N TYR A 177 -4.90 1.30 -14.87
CA TYR A 177 -4.67 1.45 -13.44
C TYR A 177 -4.08 2.81 -13.07
N TYR A 178 -3.32 3.45 -13.95
CA TYR A 178 -2.64 4.70 -13.62
C TYR A 178 -3.64 5.85 -13.42
N GLN A 179 -3.51 6.55 -12.29
CA GLN A 179 -4.31 7.73 -11.97
C GLN A 179 -3.47 9.01 -11.82
N GLY A 180 -2.22 8.89 -11.37
CA GLY A 180 -1.31 10.01 -11.18
C GLY A 180 -0.10 9.62 -10.34
N PHE A 181 0.67 10.61 -9.93
CA PHE A 181 1.81 10.40 -9.05
C PHE A 181 2.08 11.61 -8.15
N ASP A 182 2.73 11.36 -7.03
CA ASP A 182 3.33 12.35 -6.14
C ASP A 182 4.84 12.05 -6.02
N VAL A 183 5.63 13.09 -5.73
CA VAL A 183 7.06 12.97 -5.41
C VAL A 183 7.33 13.69 -4.10
N MET A 184 8.11 13.08 -3.21
CA MET A 184 8.53 13.74 -1.96
C MET A 184 9.87 13.21 -1.47
N GLY A 185 10.54 14.02 -0.63
CA GLY A 185 11.78 13.60 0.03
C GLY A 185 11.55 12.46 1.03
N ILE A 186 12.55 11.61 1.22
CA ILE A 186 12.52 10.42 2.08
C ILE A 186 12.18 10.74 3.53
N GLU A 187 12.70 11.85 4.08
CA GLU A 187 12.39 12.27 5.46
C GLU A 187 10.93 12.70 5.62
N LYS A 188 10.41 13.48 4.66
CA LYS A 188 8.99 13.87 4.64
C LYS A 188 8.09 12.64 4.49
N PHE A 189 8.51 11.66 3.68
CA PHE A 189 7.79 10.41 3.53
C PHE A 189 7.77 9.60 4.83
N LYS A 190 8.91 9.43 5.51
CA LYS A 190 9.02 8.78 6.83
C LYS A 190 8.07 9.41 7.86
N GLN A 191 8.04 10.74 7.93
CA GLN A 191 7.12 11.46 8.82
C GLN A 191 5.65 11.18 8.46
N LYS A 192 5.33 11.16 7.16
CA LYS A 192 3.96 10.93 6.66
C LYS A 192 3.46 9.51 6.96
N ILE A 193 4.31 8.49 6.84
CA ILE A 193 3.92 7.09 7.12
C ILE A 193 3.98 6.73 8.62
N LYS A 194 4.72 7.50 9.43
CA LYS A 194 4.67 7.42 10.92
C LYS A 194 3.38 8.05 11.47
N ASN A 195 2.89 9.12 10.85
CA ASN A 195 1.70 9.87 11.30
C ASN A 195 0.40 9.30 10.70
N LYS A 196 -0.21 8.38 11.47
CA LYS A 196 -1.58 7.83 11.37
C LYS A 196 -2.54 8.43 10.32
N GLY A 197 -3.09 7.56 9.45
CA GLY A 197 -4.51 7.59 9.06
C GLY A 197 -5.01 8.65 8.06
N LYS A 198 -4.16 9.50 7.48
CA LYS A 198 -4.57 10.38 6.37
C LYS A 198 -4.20 9.75 5.03
N LYS A 199 -5.16 9.68 4.10
CA LYS A 199 -4.90 9.40 2.67
C LYS A 199 -3.71 10.25 2.24
N LEU A 200 -2.82 9.70 1.39
CA LEU A 200 -1.85 10.52 0.67
C LEU A 200 -2.66 11.49 -0.20
N ARG A 201 -2.99 12.67 0.32
CA ARG A 201 -3.72 13.70 -0.42
C ARG A 201 -2.80 14.17 -1.53
N LYS A 202 -3.35 14.26 -2.75
CA LYS A 202 -2.75 14.93 -3.90
C LYS A 202 -2.00 16.16 -3.42
N SER A 203 -0.69 16.18 -3.59
CA SER A 203 -0.03 17.48 -3.68
C SER A 203 -0.52 18.09 -5.00
N HIS A 204 -1.16 19.26 -4.93
CA HIS A 204 -1.45 20.05 -6.14
C HIS A 204 -0.11 20.57 -6.67
N VAL A 205 0.72 19.69 -7.22
CA VAL A 205 1.79 20.11 -8.12
C VAL A 205 1.12 20.29 -9.49
N LYS A 206 0.50 21.46 -9.70
CA LYS A 206 0.33 21.98 -11.06
C LYS A 206 1.73 22.03 -11.66
N GLY A 207 1.92 21.37 -12.79
CA GLY A 207 3.22 21.17 -13.42
C GLY A 207 4.09 22.44 -13.40
N HIS A 208 5.15 22.41 -12.62
CA HIS A 208 6.30 23.32 -12.70
C HIS A 208 7.60 22.54 -12.48
N LEU A 209 7.68 21.35 -13.05
CA LEU A 209 8.97 20.77 -13.42
C LEU A 209 8.97 20.69 -14.93
N ARG A 210 9.36 21.81 -15.57
CA ARG A 210 9.94 21.74 -16.91
C ARG A 210 11.13 20.82 -16.78
N ALA A 211 11.00 19.61 -17.31
CA ALA A 211 12.15 18.76 -17.58
C ALA A 211 13.03 19.55 -18.57
N THR A 212 14.05 20.23 -18.05
CA THR A 212 15.16 20.66 -18.91
C THR A 212 15.83 19.38 -19.40
N LYS A 213 15.69 19.15 -20.70
CA LYS A 213 16.52 18.21 -21.45
C LYS A 213 17.97 18.70 -21.33
N THR A 214 18.67 18.33 -20.26
CA THR A 214 20.13 18.23 -20.10
C THR A 214 20.42 18.08 -18.60
N GLY A 215 21.47 17.32 -18.29
CA GLY A 215 21.72 16.76 -16.98
C GLY A 215 22.25 17.73 -15.92
N LYS A 216 22.42 17.14 -14.73
CA LYS A 216 22.97 17.68 -13.48
C LYS A 216 22.04 18.64 -12.72
N VAL A 217 21.56 18.14 -11.57
CA VAL A 217 21.14 18.97 -10.45
C VAL A 217 22.39 19.18 -9.61
N VAL A 218 22.85 20.43 -9.52
CA VAL A 218 23.84 20.88 -8.52
C VAL A 218 23.07 21.54 -7.37
N ASN A 219 23.65 21.36 -6.17
CA ASN A 219 23.13 21.58 -4.81
C ASN A 219 22.07 22.67 -4.60
#